data_AF-A0A946P1U2-F1
#
_entry.id   AF-A0A946P1U2-F1
#
_cell.length_a   1.000
_cell.length_b   1.000
_cell.length_c   1.000
_cell.angle_alpha   90.00
_cell.angle_beta   90.00
_cell.angle_gamma   90.00
#
_symmetry.space_group_name_H-M   'P 1'
#
loop_
_entity.id
_entity.type
_entity.pdbx_description
1 polymer ?
#
loop_
_entity_poly.entity_id
_entity_poly.type
_entity_poly.pdbx_seq_one_letter_code
_entity_poly.pdbx_strand_id
1 'polypeptide(L)'
;MNRGLIFGIIAMAAVVVASNILVQFLMGNWLTWGAFTYPFAFLITDLTNRLYGAKQARKVVFVGFCVGVLCSFIGTQIIGEFGPLVTLRIAIGSGFAFLIAQLIDIVIFDKLRKSKWWQAPLT
;
A
#
# COMPACT_ATOMS: atom_id res chain seq x y z
N MET A 1 -19.92 -4.97 -10.05
CA MET A 1 -18.68 -4.27 -9.62
C MET A 1 -18.22 -3.41 -10.77
N ASN A 2 -17.98 -2.10 -10.60
CA ASN A 2 -17.54 -1.24 -11.70
C ASN A 2 -16.19 -1.76 -12.25
N ARG A 3 -16.05 -1.89 -13.58
CA ARG A 3 -14.85 -2.44 -14.22
C ARG A 3 -13.56 -1.73 -13.76
N GLY A 4 -13.62 -0.41 -13.57
CA GLY A 4 -12.49 0.39 -13.07
C GLY A 4 -12.02 0.04 -11.65
N LEU A 5 -12.89 -0.50 -10.80
CA LEU A 5 -12.55 -0.93 -9.45
C LEU A 5 -11.68 -2.19 -9.47
N ILE A 6 -11.93 -3.10 -10.43
CA ILE A 6 -11.13 -4.30 -10.63
C ILE A 6 -9.69 -3.92 -11.04
N PHE A 7 -9.55 -2.93 -11.92
CA PHE A 7 -8.22 -2.42 -12.28
C PHE A 7 -7.47 -1.85 -11.07
N GLY A 8 -8.14 -1.08 -10.20
CA GLY A 8 -7.55 -0.59 -8.95
C GLY A 8 -7.12 -1.71 -8.00
N ILE A 9 -7.92 -2.77 -7.87
CA ILE A 9 -7.58 -3.94 -7.06
C ILE A 9 -6.36 -4.67 -7.62
N ILE A 10 -6.33 -4.93 -8.93
CA ILE A 10 -5.22 -5.63 -9.59
C ILE A 10 -3.93 -4.80 -9.47
N ALA A 11 -4.01 -3.49 -9.71
CA ALA A 11 -2.88 -2.60 -9.57
C ALA A 11 -2.34 -2.59 -8.13
N MET A 12 -3.22 -2.47 -7.13
CA MET A 12 -2.84 -2.49 -5.73
C MET A 12 -2.15 -3.81 -5.36
N ALA A 13 -2.74 -4.94 -5.76
CA ALA A 13 -2.17 -6.26 -5.52
C ALA A 13 -0.78 -6.39 -6.17
N ALA A 14 -0.63 -5.98 -7.42
CA ALA A 14 0.65 -6.03 -8.15
C ALA A 14 1.73 -5.18 -7.45
N VAL A 15 1.40 -3.95 -7.04
CA VAL A 15 2.34 -3.07 -6.34
C VAL A 15 2.72 -3.63 -4.98
N VAL A 16 1.77 -4.18 -4.21
CA VAL A 16 2.06 -4.78 -2.89
C VAL A 16 2.95 -6.01 -3.03
N VAL A 17 2.69 -6.88 -4.01
CA VAL A 17 3.53 -8.05 -4.28
C VAL A 17 4.93 -7.60 -4.69
N ALA A 18 5.03 -6.68 -5.66
CA ALA A 18 6.30 -6.15 -6.14
C ALA A 18 7.10 -5.49 -5.00
N SER A 19 6.44 -4.70 -4.14
CA SER A 19 7.09 -4.04 -3.01
C SER A 19 7.63 -5.06 -2.01
N ASN A 20 6.86 -6.12 -1.68
CA ASN A 20 7.33 -7.17 -0.76
C ASN A 20 8.54 -7.95 -1.30
N ILE A 21 8.61 -8.15 -2.61
CA ILE A 21 9.78 -8.77 -3.25
C ILE A 21 10.95 -7.78 -3.26
N LEU A 22 10.71 -6.52 -3.65
CA LEU A 22 11.73 -5.50 -3.81
C LEU A 22 12.36 -5.03 -2.49
N VAL A 23 11.69 -5.20 -1.35
CA VAL A 23 12.26 -4.94 -0.02
C VAL A 23 13.50 -5.81 0.23
N GLN A 24 13.62 -6.96 -0.42
CA GLN A 24 14.77 -7.88 -0.25
C GLN A 24 16.03 -7.37 -0.95
N PHE A 25 15.90 -6.45 -1.91
CA PHE A 25 17.04 -5.91 -2.65
C PHE A 25 17.45 -4.57 -2.06
N LEU A 26 18.65 -4.53 -1.47
CA LEU A 26 19.23 -3.29 -0.96
C LEU A 26 19.76 -2.42 -2.10
N MET A 27 19.53 -1.12 -1.96
CA MET A 27 20.15 -0.06 -2.73
C MET A 27 21.04 0.76 -1.80
N GLY A 28 22.31 0.38 -1.71
CA GLY A 28 23.28 0.93 -0.74
C GLY A 28 23.12 0.27 0.64
N ASN A 29 23.49 1.00 1.69
CA ASN A 29 23.60 0.42 3.04
C ASN A 29 22.30 0.45 3.85
N TRP A 30 21.30 1.25 3.46
CA TRP A 30 20.12 1.53 4.32
C TRP A 30 18.78 1.57 3.58
N LEU A 31 18.78 1.68 2.24
CA LEU A 31 17.56 1.83 1.43
C LEU A 31 17.27 0.54 0.68
N THR A 32 16.00 0.19 0.51
CA THR A 32 15.59 -0.96 -0.31
C THR A 32 14.85 -0.49 -1.55
N TRP A 33 14.87 -1.29 -2.62
CA TRP A 33 14.09 -0.99 -3.82
C TRP A 33 12.58 -0.92 -3.54
N GLY A 34 12.11 -1.61 -2.50
CA GLY A 34 10.72 -1.54 -2.02
C GLY A 34 10.30 -0.13 -1.60
N ALA A 35 11.22 0.71 -1.12
CA ALA A 35 10.92 2.10 -0.74
C ALA A 35 10.48 2.96 -1.93
N PHE A 36 10.92 2.64 -3.16
CA PHE A 36 10.52 3.36 -4.37
C PHE A 36 9.19 2.88 -4.93
N THR A 37 8.84 1.61 -4.73
CA THR A 37 7.59 1.05 -5.24
C THR A 37 6.41 1.24 -4.30
N TYR A 38 6.67 1.35 -3.00
CA TYR A 38 5.63 1.54 -2.00
C TYR A 38 4.76 2.80 -2.18
N PRO A 39 5.30 3.98 -2.56
CA PRO A 39 4.50 5.18 -2.85
C PRO A 39 3.40 4.98 -3.91
N PHE A 40 3.59 4.06 -4.85
CA PHE A 40 2.56 3.78 -5.88
C PHE A 40 1.28 3.17 -5.27
N ALA A 41 1.36 2.52 -4.11
CA ALA A 41 0.18 2.00 -3.43
C ALA A 41 -0.74 3.13 -2.93
N PHE A 42 -0.16 4.24 -2.47
CA PHE A 42 -0.90 5.45 -2.09
C PHE A 42 -1.52 6.11 -3.33
N LEU A 43 -0.74 6.24 -4.42
CA LEU A 43 -1.26 6.78 -5.68
C LEU A 43 -2.49 6.01 -6.18
N ILE A 44 -2.47 4.67 -6.14
CA ILE A 44 -3.62 3.85 -6.54
C ILE A 44 -4.81 4.10 -5.61
N THR A 45 -4.57 4.23 -4.31
CA THR A 45 -5.60 4.48 -3.31
C THR A 45 -6.25 5.85 -3.51
N ASP A 46 -5.46 6.90 -3.74
CA ASP A 46 -5.91 8.25 -4.05
C ASP A 46 -6.72 8.33 -5.34
N LEU A 47 -6.23 7.71 -6.42
CA LEU A 47 -6.95 7.65 -7.69
C LEU A 47 -8.29 6.93 -7.53
N THR A 48 -8.29 5.81 -6.81
CA THR A 48 -9.52 5.06 -6.52
C THR A 48 -10.48 5.89 -5.68
N ASN A 49 -9.98 6.61 -4.66
CA ASN A 49 -10.78 7.48 -3.82
C ASN A 49 -11.40 8.61 -4.65
N ARG A 50 -10.61 9.24 -5.53
CA ARG A 50 -11.07 10.31 -6.41
C ARG A 50 -12.18 9.86 -7.36
N LEU A 51 -12.00 8.71 -8.02
CA LEU A 51 -12.89 8.19 -9.06
C LEU A 51 -14.15 7.50 -8.52
N TYR A 52 -14.02 6.73 -7.43
CA TYR A 52 -15.08 5.83 -6.94
C TYR A 52 -15.49 6.09 -5.48
N GLY A 53 -14.82 7.02 -4.81
CA GLY A 53 -15.12 7.44 -3.43
C GLY A 53 -14.44 6.59 -2.36
N ALA A 54 -14.39 7.13 -1.14
CA ALA A 54 -13.68 6.57 0.00
C ALA A 54 -14.15 5.15 0.41
N LYS A 55 -15.42 4.80 0.18
CA LYS A 55 -15.92 3.42 0.47
C LYS A 55 -15.26 2.38 -0.44
N GLN A 56 -15.03 2.72 -1.70
CA GLN A 56 -14.43 1.79 -2.66
C GLN A 56 -12.91 1.73 -2.50
N ALA A 57 -12.26 2.88 -2.22
CA ALA A 57 -10.83 2.91 -1.89
C ALA A 57 -10.49 1.99 -0.70
N ARG A 58 -11.32 2.01 0.36
CA ARG A 58 -11.14 1.09 1.51
C ARG A 58 -11.20 -0.38 1.12
N LYS A 59 -12.01 -0.77 0.12
CA LYS A 59 -12.04 -2.15 -0.38
C LYS A 59 -10.75 -2.50 -1.11
N VAL A 60 -10.22 -1.59 -1.93
CA VAL A 60 -8.94 -1.79 -2.63
C VAL A 60 -7.81 -1.99 -1.62
N VAL A 61 -7.76 -1.15 -0.59
CA VAL A 61 -6.80 -1.29 0.52
C VAL A 61 -6.96 -2.62 1.24
N PHE A 62 -8.18 -3.04 1.55
CA PHE A 62 -8.42 -4.32 2.22
C PHE A 62 -7.95 -5.51 1.38
N VAL A 63 -8.22 -5.51 0.07
CA VAL A 63 -7.72 -6.56 -0.83
C VAL A 63 -6.19 -6.51 -0.92
N GLY A 64 -5.60 -5.32 -1.06
CA GLY A 64 -4.15 -5.14 -1.02
C GLY A 64 -3.51 -5.66 0.27
N PHE A 65 -4.15 -5.43 1.41
CA PHE A 65 -3.74 -5.96 2.70
C PHE A 65 -3.80 -7.49 2.74
N CYS A 66 -4.91 -8.09 2.29
CA CYS A 66 -5.02 -9.55 2.19
C CYS A 66 -3.92 -10.15 1.31
N VAL A 67 -3.63 -9.53 0.16
CA VAL A 67 -2.52 -9.95 -0.71
C VAL A 67 -1.18 -9.80 0.00
N GLY A 68 -0.94 -8.69 0.70
CA GLY A 68 0.29 -8.48 1.48
C GLY A 68 0.49 -9.49 2.61
N VAL A 69 -0.58 -9.86 3.31
CA VAL A 69 -0.56 -10.93 4.32
C VAL A 69 -0.24 -12.28 3.69
N LEU A 70 -0.85 -12.62 2.55
CA LEU A 70 -0.56 -13.84 1.82
C LEU A 70 0.90 -13.86 1.33
N CYS A 71 1.41 -12.76 0.79
CA CYS A 71 2.82 -12.63 0.42
C CYS A 71 3.76 -12.81 1.61
N SER A 72 3.42 -12.21 2.76
CA SER A 72 4.20 -12.35 3.99
C SER A 72 4.18 -13.80 4.49
N PHE A 73 3.03 -14.46 4.43
CA PHE A 73 2.89 -15.87 4.80
C PHE A 73 3.73 -16.77 3.89
N ILE A 74 3.67 -16.57 2.57
CA ILE A 74 4.53 -17.30 1.62
C ILE A 74 6.01 -17.00 1.89
N GLY A 75 6.36 -15.74 2.15
CA GLY A 75 7.73 -15.33 2.51
C GLY A 75 8.23 -15.94 3.82
N THR A 76 7.35 -16.30 4.75
CA THR A 76 7.73 -17.05 5.96
C THR A 76 8.08 -18.52 5.67
N GLN A 77 7.54 -19.09 4.59
CA GLN A 77 7.80 -20.47 4.16
C GLN A 77 9.08 -20.59 3.33
N ILE A 78 9.55 -19.48 2.74
CA ILE A 78 10.79 -19.43 1.99
C ILE A 78 11.94 -19.21 2.99
N ILE A 79 12.85 -20.17 3.07
CA ILE A 79 14.04 -20.13 3.92
C ILE A 79 15.21 -19.66 3.05
N GLY A 80 15.77 -18.50 3.37
CA GLY A 80 17.01 -18.00 2.75
C GLY A 80 18.25 -18.44 3.55
N GLU A 81 19.44 -17.96 3.15
CA GLU A 81 20.71 -18.34 3.82
C GLU A 81 20.79 -18.01 5.32
N PHE A 82 19.98 -17.06 5.81
CA PHE A 82 20.00 -16.60 7.21
C PHE A 82 18.67 -16.81 7.96
N GLY A 83 17.72 -17.58 7.41
CA GLY A 83 16.42 -17.88 8.03
C GLY A 83 15.19 -17.46 7.19
N PRO A 84 13.99 -17.36 7.79
CA PRO A 84 12.77 -16.95 7.10
C PRO A 84 12.90 -15.52 6.58
N LEU A 85 12.58 -15.28 5.30
CA LEU A 85 12.70 -13.94 4.68
C LEU A 85 11.76 -12.91 5.33
N VAL A 86 10.67 -13.37 5.96
CA VAL A 86 9.77 -12.54 6.75
C VAL A 86 9.51 -13.25 8.09
N THR A 87 9.86 -12.59 9.19
CA THR A 87 9.49 -13.10 10.53
C THR A 87 8.07 -12.66 10.88
N LEU A 88 7.41 -13.39 11.78
CA LEU A 88 6.05 -13.05 12.26
C LEU A 88 5.97 -11.61 12.79
N ARG A 89 7.04 -11.13 13.44
CA ARG A 89 7.14 -9.75 13.95
C ARG A 89 7.10 -8.73 12.82
N ILE A 90 7.83 -8.99 11.73
CA ILE A 90 7.85 -8.12 10.56
C ILE A 90 6.48 -8.12 9.88
N ALA A 91 5.87 -9.30 9.69
CA ALA A 91 4.56 -9.42 9.05
C ALA A 91 3.46 -8.65 9.81
N ILE A 92 3.43 -8.77 11.14
CA ILE A 92 2.47 -8.03 11.98
C ILE A 92 2.78 -6.54 11.92
N GLY A 93 4.03 -6.13 12.12
CA GLY A 93 4.43 -4.72 12.11
C GLY A 93 4.15 -4.01 10.79
N SER A 94 4.54 -4.60 9.66
CA SER A 94 4.31 -4.04 8.33
C SER A 94 2.83 -4.05 7.95
N GLY A 95 2.09 -5.10 8.32
CA GLY A 95 0.66 -5.20 8.09
C GLY A 95 -0.14 -4.11 8.82
N PHE A 96 0.15 -3.88 10.11
CA PHE A 96 -0.47 -2.79 10.86
C PHE A 96 -0.09 -1.42 10.30
N ALA A 97 1.18 -1.21 9.99
CA ALA A 97 1.65 0.05 9.40
C ALA A 97 0.93 0.34 8.06
N PHE A 98 0.79 -0.67 7.20
CA PHE A 98 0.08 -0.55 5.93
C PHE A 98 -1.38 -0.14 6.12
N LEU A 99 -2.13 -0.85 6.98
CA LEU A 99 -3.54 -0.55 7.22
C LEU A 99 -3.74 0.85 7.79
N ILE A 100 -2.97 1.22 8.81
CA ILE A 100 -3.09 2.53 9.45
C ILE A 100 -2.75 3.63 8.45
N ALA A 101 -1.64 3.50 7.71
CA ALA A 101 -1.23 4.49 6.73
C ALA A 101 -2.29 4.71 5.65
N GLN A 102 -2.81 3.62 5.06
CA GLN A 102 -3.78 3.71 3.98
C GLN A 102 -5.16 4.21 4.43
N LEU A 103 -5.59 3.86 5.64
CA LEU A 103 -6.86 4.36 6.18
C LEU A 103 -6.79 5.85 6.51
N ILE A 104 -5.67 6.30 7.11
CA ILE A 104 -5.43 7.72 7.38
C ILE A 104 -5.37 8.50 6.07
N ASP A 105 -4.65 7.99 5.08
CA ASP A 105 -4.52 8.58 3.76
C ASP A 105 -5.88 8.80 3.09
N ILE A 106 -6.73 7.77 3.04
CA ILE A 106 -8.10 7.89 2.49
C ILE A 106 -8.91 8.98 3.20
N VAL A 107 -8.81 9.09 4.52
CA VAL A 107 -9.55 10.08 5.32
C VAL A 107 -9.04 11.49 5.05
N ILE A 108 -7.71 11.67 5.08
CA ILE A 108 -7.07 12.96 4.83
C ILE A 108 -7.34 13.41 3.39
N PHE A 109 -7.12 12.54 2.41
CA PHE A 109 -7.35 12.82 1.01
C PHE A 109 -8.82 13.15 0.73
N ASP A 110 -9.78 12.39 1.27
CA ASP A 110 -11.21 12.66 1.06
C ASP A 110 -11.66 14.00 1.68
N LYS A 111 -10.98 14.44 2.75
CA LYS A 111 -11.20 15.76 3.34
C LYS A 111 -10.57 16.86 2.49
N LEU A 112 -9.29 16.71 2.11
CA LEU A 112 -8.54 17.71 1.36
C LEU A 112 -9.07 17.92 -0.06
N ARG A 113 -9.56 16.87 -0.74
CA ARG A 113 -10.11 16.98 -2.10
C ARG A 113 -11.36 17.87 -2.20
N LYS A 114 -12.06 18.10 -1.07
CA LYS A 114 -13.26 18.95 -1.01
C LYS A 114 -12.91 20.41 -0.78
N SER A 115 -11.68 20.69 -0.34
CA SER A 115 -11.17 22.05 -0.23
C SER A 115 -10.75 22.61 -1.58
N LYS A 116 -10.71 23.95 -1.68
CA LYS A 116 -10.15 24.62 -2.86
C LYS A 116 -8.68 24.25 -3.01
N TRP A 117 -8.26 23.92 -4.23
CA TRP A 117 -6.90 23.54 -4.61
C TRP A 117 -5.82 24.54 -4.17
N TRP A 118 -6.21 25.81 -4.04
CA TRP A 118 -5.39 26.89 -3.53
C TRP A 118 -6.21 27.68 -2.52
N GLN A 119 -5.79 27.65 -1.26
CA GLN A 119 -6.24 28.59 -0.24
C GLN A 119 -5.17 29.68 -0.18
N ALA A 120 -5.55 30.92 -0.48
CA ALA A 120 -4.64 32.05 -0.34
C ALA A 120 -4.14 32.09 1.11
N PRO A 121 -2.82 32.26 1.35
CA PRO A 121 -2.31 32.43 2.69
C PRO A 121 -2.83 33.76 3.24
N LEU A 122 -3.78 33.69 4.18
CA LEU A 122 -4.32 34.78 5.00
C LEU A 122 -4.74 36.06 4.25
N THR A 123 -6.05 36.22 4.05
CA THR A 123 -6.71 37.54 3.99
C THR A 123 -7.73 37.62 5.11
#